data_AF-A0A4Y9RHP3-F1
#
_entry.id   AF-A0A4Y9RHP3-F1
#
_cell.length_a   1.000
_cell.length_b   1.000
_cell.length_c   1.000
_cell.angle_alpha   90.00
_cell.angle_beta   90.00
_cell.angle_gamma   90.00
#
_symmetry.space_group_name_H-M   'P 1'
#
loop_
_entity.id
_entity.type
_entity.pdbx_description
1 polymer ?
#
loop_
_entity_poly.entity_id
_entity_poly.type
_entity_poly.pdbx_seq_one_letter_code
_entity_poly.pdbx_strand_id
1 'polypeptide(L)'
;MERDDACVVSVQMKDRLSDSGVVAVVIAHRQGETLLIEELCVSCRALGRQLEETMILLAIRGMPQFAGCKKVAFKAEHGPRNQLALSWLAKLTGSLTLPAVGIHTVAADLLATFRPTDSITVYEEASAI
;
A
#
# COMPACT_ATOMS: atom_id res chain seq x y z
N MET A 1 12.44 -5.73 19.73
CA MET A 1 11.31 -5.22 20.52
C MET A 1 10.11 -5.25 19.60
N GLU A 2 9.22 -6.22 19.79
CA GLU A 2 7.99 -6.33 19.02
C GLU A 2 7.03 -5.20 19.43
N ARG A 3 6.39 -4.60 18.44
CA ARG A 3 5.40 -3.54 18.60
C ARG A 3 4.07 -4.07 18.11
N ASP A 4 3.14 -4.33 19.01
CA ASP A 4 1.81 -4.87 18.65
C ASP A 4 1.02 -3.89 17.75
N ASP A 5 1.36 -2.61 17.80
CA ASP A 5 0.77 -1.57 16.96
C ASP A 5 1.37 -1.52 15.56
N ALA A 6 2.47 -2.21 15.27
CA ALA A 6 3.16 -2.17 13.98
C ALA A 6 3.04 -3.48 13.20
N CYS A 7 3.05 -3.39 11.87
CA CYS A 7 3.09 -4.53 10.97
C CYS A 7 3.90 -4.26 9.72
N VAL A 8 4.38 -5.35 9.14
CA VAL A 8 5.04 -5.38 7.84
C VAL A 8 4.29 -6.37 6.96
N VAL A 9 3.90 -5.94 5.76
CA VAL A 9 3.38 -6.82 4.71
C VAL A 9 4.31 -6.71 3.52
N SER A 10 4.60 -7.85 2.90
CA SER A 10 5.29 -7.90 1.61
C SER A 10 4.34 -8.44 0.54
N VAL A 11 4.49 -7.96 -0.69
CA VAL A 11 3.72 -8.42 -1.85
C VAL A 11 4.67 -9.14 -2.77
N GLN A 12 4.29 -10.35 -3.17
CA GLN A 12 5.00 -11.13 -4.18
C GLN A 12 4.24 -11.14 -5.50
N MET A 13 4.96 -11.15 -6.62
CA MET A 13 4.36 -11.16 -7.96
C MET A 13 4.95 -12.26 -8.83
N LYS A 14 4.05 -13.01 -9.47
CA LYS A 14 4.37 -13.99 -10.49
C LYS A 14 3.48 -13.78 -11.70
N ASP A 15 4.09 -13.78 -12.88
CA ASP A 15 3.39 -13.72 -14.17
C ASP A 15 3.77 -14.93 -15.04
N ARG A 16 3.24 -14.97 -16.27
CA ARG A 16 3.47 -16.09 -17.20
C ARG A 16 4.92 -16.20 -17.69
N LEU A 17 5.70 -15.13 -17.58
CA LEU A 17 7.07 -15.05 -18.09
C LEU A 17 8.10 -15.20 -16.96
N SER A 18 7.77 -14.78 -15.74
CA SER A 18 8.72 -14.75 -14.64
C SER A 18 8.05 -14.78 -13.27
N ASP A 19 8.79 -15.34 -12.31
CA ASP A 19 8.55 -15.12 -10.89
C ASP A 19 9.43 -13.94 -10.43
N SER A 20 8.79 -12.84 -10.02
CA SER A 20 9.49 -11.62 -9.61
C SER A 20 9.79 -11.57 -8.11
N GLY A 21 9.35 -12.56 -7.33
CA GLY A 21 9.49 -12.58 -5.87
C GLY A 21 8.82 -11.37 -5.22
N VAL A 22 9.42 -10.87 -4.13
CA VAL A 22 8.92 -9.67 -3.42
C VAL A 22 9.07 -8.42 -4.29
N VAL A 23 7.94 -7.80 -4.61
CA VAL A 23 7.86 -6.57 -5.41
C VAL A 23 7.38 -5.37 -4.63
N ALA A 24 6.82 -5.54 -3.43
CA ALA A 24 6.52 -4.42 -2.55
C ALA A 24 6.69 -4.79 -1.08
N VAL A 25 6.98 -3.79 -0.26
CA VAL A 25 6.95 -3.87 1.21
C VAL A 25 6.20 -2.66 1.73
N VAL A 26 5.29 -2.91 2.66
CA VAL A 26 4.51 -1.88 3.36
C VAL A 26 4.76 -2.02 4.84
N ILE A 27 5.25 -0.96 5.47
CA ILE A 27 5.44 -0.85 6.92
C ILE A 27 4.42 0.14 7.43
N ALA A 28 3.65 -0.29 8.42
CA ALA A 28 2.60 0.53 9.00
C ALA A 28 2.51 0.33 10.51
N HIS A 29 1.96 1.33 11.18
CA HIS A 29 1.52 1.17 12.56
C HIS A 29 0.20 1.89 12.80
N ARG A 30 -0.55 1.40 13.78
CA ARG A 30 -1.84 1.93 14.16
C ARG A 30 -1.70 3.02 15.22
N GLN A 31 -2.37 4.14 14.99
CA GLN A 31 -2.54 5.23 15.94
C GLN A 31 -4.04 5.51 16.12
N GLY A 32 -4.64 4.92 17.15
CA GLY A 32 -6.08 5.01 17.40
C GLY A 32 -6.89 4.42 16.24
N GLU A 33 -7.64 5.26 15.53
CA GLU A 33 -8.46 4.88 14.37
C GLU A 33 -7.76 5.12 13.02
N THR A 34 -6.46 5.42 13.02
CA THR A 34 -5.68 5.68 11.81
C THR A 34 -4.58 4.64 11.66
N LEU A 35 -4.48 4.03 10.48
CA LEU A 35 -3.31 3.24 10.09
C LEU A 35 -2.33 4.17 9.37
N LEU A 36 -1.16 4.41 9.96
CA LEU A 36 -0.11 5.21 9.35
C LEU A 36 0.84 4.30 8.58
N ILE A 37 0.93 4.51 7.27
CA ILE A 37 1.91 3.89 6.38
C ILE A 37 3.20 4.70 6.52
N GLU A 38 4.16 4.14 7.25
CA GLU A 38 5.47 4.76 7.48
C GLU A 38 6.37 4.65 6.24
N GLU A 39 6.36 3.47 5.61
CA GLU A 39 7.19 3.16 4.46
C GLU A 39 6.39 2.34 3.44
N LEU A 40 6.47 2.75 2.18
CA LEU A 40 5.88 2.04 1.05
C LEU A 40 6.92 1.96 -0.07
N CYS A 41 7.53 0.79 -0.19
CA CYS A 41 8.53 0.52 -1.19
C CYS A 41 7.94 -0.39 -2.27
N VAL A 42 7.97 0.06 -3.53
CA VAL A 42 7.51 -0.72 -4.69
C VAL A 42 8.64 -0.85 -5.71
N SER A 43 8.90 -2.09 -6.13
CA SER A 43 9.87 -2.42 -7.16
C SER A 43 9.46 -1.84 -8.52
N CYS A 44 10.44 -1.39 -9.30
CA CYS A 44 10.23 -0.95 -10.68
C CYS A 44 9.65 -2.04 -11.59
N ARG A 45 9.73 -3.32 -11.19
CA ARG A 45 9.13 -4.44 -11.93
C ARG A 45 7.60 -4.44 -11.89
N ALA A 46 7.01 -3.81 -10.87
CA ALA A 46 5.57 -3.78 -10.65
C ALA A 46 4.96 -2.38 -10.84
N LEU A 47 5.76 -1.33 -10.64
CA LEU A 47 5.37 0.07 -10.82
C LEU A 47 5.16 0.43 -12.31
N GLY A 48 4.12 1.20 -12.62
CA GLY A 48 3.74 1.62 -13.97
C GLY A 48 2.91 0.60 -14.75
N ARG A 49 2.55 -0.55 -14.15
CA ARG A 49 1.80 -1.63 -14.80
C ARG A 49 0.33 -1.70 -14.39
N GLN A 50 -0.19 -0.66 -13.74
CA GLN A 50 -1.56 -0.60 -13.19
C GLN A 50 -1.83 -1.68 -12.11
N LEU A 51 -0.76 -2.17 -11.50
CA LEU A 51 -0.82 -3.15 -10.39
C LEU A 51 -0.78 -2.45 -9.03
N GLU A 52 -0.37 -1.19 -8.98
CA GLU A 52 -0.10 -0.43 -7.75
C GLU A 52 -1.30 -0.41 -6.83
N GLU A 53 -2.48 0.00 -7.32
CA GLU A 53 -3.69 0.03 -6.50
C GLU A 53 -4.03 -1.35 -5.97
N THR A 54 -3.98 -2.39 -6.81
CA THR A 54 -4.28 -3.76 -6.38
C THR A 54 -3.30 -4.24 -5.31
N MET A 55 -2.00 -4.11 -5.56
CA MET A 55 -0.98 -4.59 -4.62
C MET A 55 -1.04 -3.80 -3.30
N ILE A 56 -1.08 -2.47 -3.37
CA ILE A 56 -0.95 -1.61 -2.18
C ILE A 56 -2.22 -1.67 -1.34
N LEU A 57 -3.40 -1.49 -1.94
CA LEU A 57 -4.64 -1.41 -1.18
C LEU A 57 -5.01 -2.76 -0.56
N LEU A 58 -4.76 -3.87 -1.28
CA LEU A 58 -5.01 -5.20 -0.72
C LEU A 58 -3.98 -5.58 0.34
N ALA A 59 -2.70 -5.23 0.16
CA ALA A 59 -1.68 -5.45 1.19
C ALA A 59 -2.04 -4.72 2.49
N ILE A 60 -2.46 -3.45 2.40
CA ILE A 60 -2.89 -2.66 3.56
C ILE A 60 -4.15 -3.27 4.18
N ARG A 61 -5.13 -3.68 3.38
CA ARG A 61 -6.38 -4.29 3.87
C ARG A 61 -6.13 -5.60 4.62
N GLY A 62 -5.13 -6.38 4.20
CA GLY A 62 -4.74 -7.63 4.85
C GLY A 62 -3.98 -7.46 6.16
N MET A 63 -3.57 -6.24 6.53
CA MET A 63 -2.87 -5.99 7.80
C MET A 63 -3.83 -6.16 8.99
N PRO A 64 -3.45 -6.91 10.04
CA PRO A 64 -4.24 -7.01 11.28
C PRO A 64 -4.57 -5.63 11.88
N GLN A 65 -3.63 -4.69 11.77
CA GLN A 65 -3.69 -3.33 12.29
C GLN A 65 -4.67 -2.45 11.52
N PHE A 66 -5.10 -2.86 10.31
CA PHE A 66 -6.13 -2.15 9.55
C PHE A 66 -7.53 -2.34 10.15
N ALA A 67 -7.79 -3.45 10.85
CA ALA A 67 -9.09 -3.77 11.40
C ALA A 67 -9.54 -2.70 12.42
N GLY A 68 -10.67 -2.05 12.15
CA GLY A 68 -11.23 -0.98 13.00
C GLY A 68 -10.60 0.40 12.78
N CYS A 69 -9.72 0.57 11.79
CA CYS A 69 -9.30 1.91 11.36
C CYS A 69 -10.39 2.57 10.52
N LYS A 70 -10.55 3.89 10.68
CA LYS A 70 -11.43 4.73 9.85
C LYS A 70 -10.64 5.48 8.77
N LYS A 71 -9.33 5.61 8.94
CA LYS A 71 -8.44 6.33 8.04
C LYS A 71 -7.17 5.56 7.79
N VAL A 72 -6.61 5.73 6.59
CA VAL A 72 -5.25 5.34 6.26
C VAL A 72 -4.48 6.60 5.92
N ALA A 73 -3.32 6.76 6.52
CA ALA A 73 -2.45 7.91 6.37
C ALA A 73 -1.15 7.50 5.66
N PHE A 74 -0.76 8.24 4.64
CA PHE A 74 0.48 8.02 3.89
C PHE A 74 1.45 9.17 4.14
N LYS A 75 2.70 8.83 4.47
CA LYS A 75 3.79 9.80 4.50
C LYS A 75 4.31 10.04 3.07
N ALA A 76 4.17 11.26 2.57
CA ALA A 76 4.68 11.69 1.27
C ALA A 76 5.97 12.48 1.44
N GLU A 77 7.02 12.08 0.72
CA GLU A 77 8.28 12.80 0.60
C GLU A 77 8.59 13.09 -0.88
N HIS A 78 9.26 14.21 -1.17
CA HIS A 78 9.67 14.54 -2.53
C HIS A 78 11.11 14.10 -2.76
N GLY A 79 11.31 13.22 -3.73
CA GLY A 79 12.62 12.75 -4.14
C GLY A 79 12.59 12.32 -5.61
N PRO A 80 13.76 12.25 -6.28
CA PRO A 80 13.85 12.02 -7.72
C PRO A 80 13.25 10.68 -8.16
N ARG A 81 13.13 9.70 -7.25
CA ARG A 81 12.56 8.37 -7.52
C ARG A 81 11.10 8.21 -7.08
N ASN A 82 10.52 9.21 -6.41
CA ASN A 82 9.21 9.07 -5.78
C ASN A 82 8.03 9.54 -6.65
N GLN A 83 8.31 9.99 -7.88
CA GLN A 83 7.30 10.65 -8.71
C GLN A 83 6.09 9.76 -9.00
N LEU A 84 6.33 8.47 -9.30
CA LEU A 84 5.25 7.51 -9.56
C LEU A 84 4.39 7.24 -8.33
N ALA A 85 4.99 7.12 -7.14
CA ALA A 85 4.24 6.95 -5.90
C ALA A 85 3.43 8.21 -5.53
N LEU A 86 4.00 9.40 -5.74
CA LEU A 86 3.28 10.67 -5.56
C LEU A 86 2.12 10.81 -6.54
N SER A 87 2.31 10.43 -7.80
CA SER A 87 1.23 10.40 -8.80
C SER A 87 0.14 9.40 -8.43
N TRP A 88 0.50 8.23 -7.90
CA TRP A 88 -0.47 7.26 -7.40
C TRP A 88 -1.23 7.81 -6.19
N LEU A 89 -0.55 8.42 -5.22
CA LEU A 89 -1.18 9.01 -4.04
C LEU A 89 -2.10 10.18 -4.39
N ALA A 90 -1.74 11.00 -5.38
CA ALA A 90 -2.62 12.04 -5.91
C ALA A 90 -3.91 11.44 -6.47
N LYS A 91 -3.83 10.38 -7.29
CA LYS A 91 -5.00 9.68 -7.81
C LYS A 91 -5.86 9.10 -6.70
N LEU A 92 -5.25 8.43 -5.73
CA LEU A 92 -5.93 7.82 -4.60
C LEU A 92 -6.69 8.85 -3.75
N THR A 93 -6.13 10.05 -3.59
CA THR A 93 -6.73 11.15 -2.83
C THR A 93 -7.69 12.02 -3.67
N GLY A 94 -7.83 11.75 -4.96
CA GLY A 94 -8.63 12.57 -5.88
C GLY A 94 -8.00 13.93 -6.21
N SER A 95 -6.70 14.11 -5.95
CA SER A 95 -5.96 15.34 -6.25
C SER A 95 -5.53 15.38 -7.72
N LEU A 96 -5.65 16.56 -8.34
CA LEU A 96 -5.14 16.83 -9.70
C LEU A 96 -3.65 17.22 -9.71
N THR A 97 -3.06 17.47 -8.55
CA THR A 97 -1.67 17.89 -8.39
C THR A 97 -0.91 16.91 -7.50
N LEU A 98 0.43 16.90 -7.62
CA LEU A 98 1.28 16.08 -6.76
C LEU A 98 1.07 16.47 -5.28
N PRO A 99 0.95 15.50 -4.36
CA PRO A 99 0.73 15.78 -2.96
C PRO A 99 1.94 16.53 -2.39
N ALA A 100 1.70 17.49 -1.49
CA ALA A 100 2.77 18.16 -0.76
C ALA A 100 3.55 17.17 0.13
N VAL A 101 4.74 17.53 0.58
CA VAL A 101 5.45 16.74 1.60
C VAL A 101 4.62 16.75 2.90
N GLY A 102 4.42 15.59 3.51
CA GLY A 102 3.65 15.44 4.75
C GLY A 102 2.71 14.25 4.74
N ILE A 103 1.71 14.30 5.62
CA ILE A 103 0.75 13.20 5.80
C ILE A 103 -0.51 13.45 4.98
N HIS A 104 -0.91 12.46 4.18
CA HIS A 104 -2.13 12.47 3.37
C HIS A 104 -3.04 11.34 3.79
N THR A 105 -4.32 11.63 4.01
CA THR A 105 -5.27 10.66 4.55
C THR A 105 -6.37 10.30 3.57
N VAL A 106 -6.74 9.03 3.55
CA VAL A 106 -7.92 8.52 2.84
C VAL A 106 -8.84 7.77 3.80
N ALA A 107 -10.12 7.68 3.47
CA ALA A 107 -11.07 6.88 4.23
C ALA A 107 -10.73 5.39 4.12
N ALA A 108 -10.77 4.66 5.23
CA ALA A 108 -10.53 3.21 5.23
C ALA A 108 -11.56 2.46 4.35
N ASP A 109 -12.78 2.98 4.24
CA ASP A 109 -13.84 2.41 3.40
C ASP A 109 -13.44 2.34 1.92
N LEU A 110 -12.58 3.25 1.45
CA LEU A 110 -12.06 3.22 0.08
C LEU A 110 -11.25 1.93 -0.17
N LEU A 111 -10.45 1.51 0.81
CA LEU A 111 -9.68 0.27 0.72
C LEU A 111 -10.57 -0.96 0.94
N ALA A 112 -11.53 -0.88 1.86
CA ALA A 112 -12.44 -2.00 2.16
C ALA A 112 -13.34 -2.35 0.94
N THR A 113 -13.75 -1.33 0.19
CA THR A 113 -14.62 -1.49 -0.99
C THR A 113 -13.86 -1.71 -2.29
N PHE A 114 -12.55 -1.46 -2.33
CA PHE A 114 -11.72 -1.71 -3.51
C PHE A 114 -11.81 -3.17 -3.97
N ARG A 115 -11.89 -3.35 -5.29
CA ARG A 115 -11.89 -4.66 -5.96
C ARG A 115 -10.82 -4.66 -7.06
N PRO A 116 -9.92 -5.66 -7.09
CA PRO A 116 -8.99 -5.81 -8.19
C PRO A 116 -9.73 -6.13 -9.49
N THR A 117 -9.07 -5.90 -10.62
CA THR A 117 -9.59 -6.30 -11.93
C THR A 117 -9.56 -7.82 -12.11
N ASP A 118 -10.47 -8.36 -12.93
CA ASP A 118 -10.64 -9.81 -13.12
C ASP A 118 -9.38 -10.54 -13.64
N SER A 119 -8.43 -9.80 -14.21
CA SER A 119 -7.17 -10.34 -14.73
C SER A 119 -6.13 -10.63 -13.64
N ILE A 120 -6.38 -10.25 -12.38
CA ILE A 120 -5.44 -10.42 -11.26
C ILE A 120 -6.00 -11.41 -10.25
N THR A 121 -5.24 -12.47 -9.98
CA THR A 121 -5.54 -13.40 -8.88
C THR A 121 -4.67 -13.05 -7.67
N VAL A 122 -5.30 -12.95 -6.50
CA VAL A 122 -4.64 -12.57 -5.25
C VAL A 122 -4.70 -13.76 -4.29
N TYR A 123 -3.57 -14.05 -3.66
CA TYR A 123 -3.44 -15.06 -2.61
C TYR A 123 -2.94 -14.35 -1.35
N GLU A 124 -3.55 -14.67 -0.21
CA GLU A 124 -3.13 -14.15 1.09
C GLU A 124 -2.38 -15.27 1.83
N GLU A 125 -1.12 -15.02 2.18
CA GLU A 125 -0.31 -15.92 2.99
C GLU A 125 -0.03 -15.24 4.34
N ALA A 126 -0.62 -15.77 5.41
CA ALA A 126 -0.28 -15.35 6.76
C ALA A 126 1.01 -16.07 7.18
N SER A 127 2.13 -15.35 7.20
CA SER A 127 3.33 -15.83 7.87
C SER A 127 3.19 -15.58 9.37
N ALA A 128 3.11 -16.65 10.15
CA ALA A 128 3.36 -16.58 11.59
C ALA A 128 4.83 -16.20 11.78
N ILE A 129 5.07 -14.95 12.16
CA ILE A 129 6.35 -14.52 12.74
C ILE A 129 6.18 -14.58 14.25
#